data_AF-A0A955R704-F1
#
_entry.id   AF-A0A955R704-F1
#
_cell.length_a   1.000
_cell.length_b   1.000
_cell.length_c   1.000
_cell.angle_alpha   90.00
_cell.angle_beta   90.00
_cell.angle_gamma   90.00
#
_symmetry.space_group_name_H-M   'P 1'
#
loop_
_entity.id
_entity.type
_entity.pdbx_description
1 polymer ?
#
loop_
_entity_poly.entity_id
_entity_poly.type
_entity_poly.pdbx_seq_one_letter_code
_entity_poly.pdbx_strand_id
1 'polypeptide(L)'
;MSGDPYIRAWRTEQARRLRTEGWVGLVRGVLLPAAAAVVLVPLVRRTFLVFLGAPDDVVALGLTEVVFRADIVVLSIVMLDLYERIVRGRDRQVLEIWPVRPEGVVRAAMVASLASRVGLMLAGAVVLSPVLLEAGPAPWLACLGSLLCTLLLGTTAGGAGHLLAVHVARSDRLGPVLDLVRGNNPRAQAAFIYAPGMVLLVVGLLLRLSAMGVGLVPTDPIVGGLLVAAPLPGALLAWPAVAPLARSAWFQASAVLSEIDARYATHEDPEEARRVYLEWLVRFVPEQVRLYALDDLRHGWRARPTLIAVGGLLALLGIAAAWTTDPAGPWRAAVVAVGAGFAVAANGVLLDVDEPELMRVWLPRHAVHAT
;
A
#
# COMPACT_ATOMS: atom_id res chain seq x y z
N MET A 1 -0.38 28.99 20.87
CA MET A 1 0.26 27.95 20.03
C MET A 1 0.26 28.45 18.59
N SER A 2 1.39 28.92 18.07
CA SER A 2 1.50 29.26 16.65
C SER A 2 1.31 27.97 15.84
N GLY A 3 0.33 27.94 14.94
CA GLY A 3 0.02 26.74 14.15
C GLY A 3 1.24 26.24 13.38
N ASP A 4 1.33 24.91 13.20
CA ASP A 4 2.40 24.26 12.46
C ASP A 4 2.65 24.98 11.11
N PRO A 5 3.86 25.53 10.86
CA PRO A 5 4.14 26.31 9.66
C PRO A 5 3.98 25.47 8.38
N TYR A 6 4.22 24.16 8.43
CA TYR A 6 4.09 23.26 7.28
C TYR A 6 2.61 23.05 6.91
N ILE A 7 1.74 22.87 7.91
CA ILE A 7 0.29 22.79 7.69
C ILE A 7 -0.25 24.12 7.15
N ARG A 8 0.24 25.26 7.65
CA ARG A 8 -0.13 26.59 7.13
C ARG A 8 0.32 26.80 5.69
N ALA A 9 1.54 26.40 5.35
CA ALA A 9 2.04 26.45 3.97
C ALA A 9 1.17 25.60 3.05
N TRP A 10 0.88 24.35 3.43
CA TRP A 10 -0.01 23.46 2.68
C TRP A 10 -1.41 24.06 2.49
N ARG A 11 -2.03 24.62 3.54
CA ARG A 11 -3.34 25.28 3.43
C ARG A 11 -3.30 26.48 2.49
N THR A 12 -2.21 27.25 2.52
CA THR A 12 -2.03 28.41 1.64
C THR A 12 -1.88 27.98 0.19
N GLU A 13 -1.12 26.91 -0.06
CA GLU A 13 -0.97 26.33 -1.39
C GLU A 13 -2.30 25.78 -1.91
N GLN A 14 -3.05 25.04 -1.09
CA GLN A 14 -4.39 24.55 -1.44
C GLN A 14 -5.35 25.70 -1.75
N ALA A 15 -5.36 26.76 -0.93
CA ALA A 15 -6.17 27.94 -1.20
C ALA A 15 -5.77 28.63 -2.51
N ARG A 16 -4.48 28.68 -2.85
CA ARG A 16 -4.00 29.20 -4.14
C ARG A 16 -4.42 28.30 -5.30
N ARG A 17 -4.25 26.98 -5.18
CA ARG A 17 -4.69 25.99 -6.18
C ARG A 17 -6.19 26.10 -6.44
N LEU A 18 -7.01 26.18 -5.41
CA LEU A 18 -8.46 26.38 -5.56
C LEU A 18 -8.81 27.69 -6.25
N ARG A 19 -8.05 28.77 -6.00
CA ARG A 19 -8.23 30.05 -6.71
C ARG A 19 -7.80 29.97 -8.18
N THR A 20 -6.73 29.24 -8.49
CA THR A 20 -6.22 29.11 -9.87
C THR A 20 -7.00 28.10 -10.71
N GLU A 21 -7.39 26.97 -10.12
CA GLU A 21 -8.14 25.90 -10.79
C GLU A 21 -9.65 26.17 -10.78
N GLY A 22 -10.14 27.00 -9.86
CA GLY A 22 -11.55 27.35 -9.73
C GLY A 22 -12.45 26.11 -9.58
N TRP A 23 -13.58 26.13 -10.29
CA TRP A 23 -14.55 25.03 -10.31
C TRP A 23 -14.01 23.76 -10.97
N VAL A 24 -12.99 23.85 -11.84
CA VAL A 24 -12.41 22.71 -12.55
C VAL A 24 -11.74 21.74 -11.57
N GLY A 25 -11.05 22.27 -10.56
CA GLY A 25 -10.43 21.46 -9.50
C GLY A 25 -11.47 20.68 -8.69
N LEU A 26 -12.60 21.31 -8.37
CA LEU A 26 -13.72 20.67 -7.66
C LEU A 26 -14.39 19.58 -8.53
N VAL A 27 -14.61 19.86 -9.80
CA VAL A 27 -15.17 18.87 -10.75
C VAL A 27 -14.24 17.66 -10.85
N ARG A 28 -12.94 17.87 -11.08
CA ARG A 28 -11.97 16.79 -11.25
C ARG A 28 -11.72 16.00 -9.96
N GLY A 29 -11.64 16.69 -8.82
CA GLY A 29 -11.25 16.09 -7.54
C GLY A 29 -12.39 15.44 -6.76
N VAL A 30 -13.64 15.88 -6.96
CA VAL A 30 -14.78 15.43 -6.15
C VAL A 30 -15.94 14.94 -7.01
N LEU A 31 -16.43 15.77 -7.94
CA LEU A 31 -17.65 15.43 -8.69
C LEU A 31 -17.44 14.29 -9.69
N LEU A 32 -16.33 14.26 -10.41
CA LEU A 32 -16.04 13.21 -11.39
C LEU A 32 -15.88 11.84 -10.72
N PRO A 33 -15.12 11.70 -9.61
CA PRO A 33 -15.13 10.45 -8.83
C PRO A 33 -16.50 10.07 -8.29
N ALA A 34 -17.28 11.03 -7.79
CA ALA A 34 -18.64 10.75 -7.29
C ALA A 34 -19.59 10.30 -8.41
N ALA A 35 -19.55 10.96 -9.57
CA ALA A 35 -20.33 10.56 -10.75
C ALA A 35 -19.92 9.17 -11.26
N ALA A 36 -18.61 8.87 -11.30
CA ALA A 36 -18.11 7.54 -11.61
C ALA A 36 -18.62 6.51 -10.60
N ALA A 37 -18.61 6.84 -9.30
CA ALA A 37 -19.16 5.99 -8.26
C ALA A 37 -20.67 5.71 -8.46
N VAL A 38 -21.48 6.73 -8.79
CA VAL A 38 -22.91 6.57 -9.09
C VAL A 38 -23.13 5.61 -10.25
N VAL A 39 -22.38 5.78 -11.35
CA VAL A 39 -22.45 4.92 -12.53
C VAL A 39 -22.05 3.47 -12.20
N LEU A 40 -21.15 3.27 -11.24
CA LEU A 40 -20.72 1.94 -10.79
C LEU A 40 -21.70 1.27 -9.83
N VAL A 41 -22.63 1.99 -9.19
CA VAL A 41 -23.56 1.40 -8.20
C VAL A 41 -24.31 0.16 -8.74
N PRO A 42 -24.92 0.16 -9.94
CA PRO A 42 -25.63 -1.02 -10.44
C PRO A 42 -24.72 -2.23 -10.62
N LEU A 43 -23.49 -2.00 -11.10
CA LEU A 43 -22.48 -3.04 -11.27
C LEU A 43 -22.02 -3.57 -9.91
N VAL A 44 -21.75 -2.67 -8.97
CA VAL A 44 -21.33 -3.04 -7.62
C VAL A 44 -22.42 -3.83 -6.91
N ARG A 45 -23.66 -3.36 -6.98
CA ARG A 45 -24.80 -4.08 -6.40
C ARG A 45 -24.87 -5.52 -6.91
N ARG A 46 -24.87 -5.70 -8.25
CA ARG A 46 -25.04 -7.02 -8.88
C ARG A 46 -23.86 -7.96 -8.66
N THR A 47 -22.65 -7.43 -8.55
CA THR A 47 -21.44 -8.25 -8.47
C THR A 47 -21.03 -8.55 -7.03
N PHE A 48 -21.25 -7.59 -6.12
CA PHE A 48 -20.70 -7.62 -4.76
C PHE A 48 -21.73 -7.71 -3.67
N LEU A 49 -22.87 -7.06 -3.89
CA LEU A 49 -23.91 -6.91 -2.87
C LEU A 49 -25.13 -7.74 -3.23
N VAL A 50 -24.96 -8.80 -4.04
CA VAL A 50 -26.05 -9.69 -4.45
C VAL A 50 -26.70 -10.39 -3.25
N PHE A 51 -25.95 -10.54 -2.15
CA PHE A 51 -26.43 -11.11 -0.90
C PHE A 51 -27.41 -10.21 -0.14
N LEU A 52 -27.59 -8.94 -0.52
CA LEU A 52 -28.45 -8.01 0.24
C LEU A 52 -29.93 -8.42 0.28
N GLY A 53 -30.38 -9.26 -0.65
CA GLY A 53 -31.73 -9.85 -0.63
C GLY A 53 -31.82 -11.21 0.06
N ALA A 54 -30.74 -11.70 0.67
CA ALA A 54 -30.67 -12.99 1.34
C ALA A 54 -31.07 -12.86 2.83
N PRO A 55 -31.18 -13.98 3.57
CA PRO A 55 -31.40 -13.95 5.02
C PRO A 55 -30.30 -13.18 5.79
N ASP A 56 -30.63 -12.69 6.98
CA ASP A 56 -29.80 -11.76 7.75
C ASP A 56 -28.38 -12.28 8.07
N ASP A 57 -28.23 -13.59 8.29
CA ASP A 57 -26.94 -14.24 8.55
C ASP A 57 -26.02 -14.19 7.31
N VAL A 58 -26.59 -14.39 6.12
CA VAL A 58 -25.89 -14.27 4.84
C VAL A 58 -25.55 -12.81 4.55
N VAL A 59 -26.45 -11.87 4.88
CA VAL A 59 -26.19 -10.43 4.76
C VAL A 59 -25.03 -10.01 5.66
N ALA A 60 -25.03 -10.43 6.93
CA ALA A 60 -23.97 -10.12 7.88
C ALA A 60 -22.60 -10.62 7.37
N LEU A 61 -22.52 -11.86 6.92
CA LEU A 61 -21.29 -12.43 6.35
C LEU A 61 -20.85 -11.68 5.09
N GLY A 62 -21.78 -11.40 4.18
CA GLY A 62 -21.52 -10.67 2.95
C GLY A 62 -20.96 -9.26 3.21
N LEU A 63 -21.56 -8.53 4.16
CA LEU A 63 -21.09 -7.20 4.55
C LEU A 63 -19.69 -7.25 5.16
N THR A 64 -19.41 -8.21 6.05
CA THR A 64 -18.08 -8.42 6.61
C THR A 64 -17.04 -8.64 5.49
N GLU A 65 -17.32 -9.50 4.53
CA GLU A 65 -16.35 -9.79 3.47
C GLU A 65 -16.19 -8.61 2.48
N VAL A 66 -17.25 -7.88 2.15
CA VAL A 66 -17.16 -6.71 1.25
C VAL A 66 -16.42 -5.55 1.91
N VAL A 67 -16.73 -5.25 3.17
CA VAL A 67 -16.07 -4.16 3.90
C VAL A 67 -14.59 -4.46 4.10
N PHE A 68 -14.23 -5.69 4.49
CA PHE A 68 -12.83 -6.06 4.64
C PHE A 68 -12.00 -5.84 3.36
N ARG A 69 -12.57 -6.20 2.20
CA ARG A 69 -11.93 -5.95 0.90
C ARG A 69 -11.84 -4.47 0.57
N ALA A 70 -12.90 -3.71 0.83
CA ALA A 70 -12.91 -2.27 0.62
C ALA A 70 -11.86 -1.56 1.51
N ASP A 71 -11.72 -2.01 2.75
CA ASP A 71 -10.69 -1.51 3.68
C ASP A 71 -9.28 -1.78 3.16
N ILE A 72 -8.99 -2.98 2.65
CA ILE A 72 -7.69 -3.30 2.06
C ILE A 72 -7.38 -2.37 0.87
N VAL A 73 -8.38 -2.08 0.02
CA VAL A 73 -8.22 -1.16 -1.11
C VAL A 73 -7.92 0.26 -0.63
N VAL A 74 -8.71 0.77 0.34
CA VAL A 74 -8.49 2.10 0.92
C VAL A 74 -7.11 2.19 1.57
N LEU A 75 -6.74 1.19 2.37
CA LEU A 75 -5.44 1.10 3.01
C LEU A 75 -4.31 1.16 1.98
N SER A 76 -4.41 0.38 0.90
CA SER A 76 -3.41 0.32 -0.16
C SER A 76 -3.23 1.67 -0.86
N ILE A 77 -4.33 2.35 -1.18
CA ILE A 77 -4.31 3.70 -1.77
C ILE A 77 -3.60 4.69 -0.83
N VAL A 78 -3.91 4.63 0.47
CA VAL A 78 -3.30 5.49 1.48
C VAL A 78 -1.82 5.18 1.66
N MET A 79 -1.43 3.90 1.70
CA MET A 79 -0.02 3.48 1.79
C MET A 79 0.82 4.01 0.64
N LEU A 80 0.31 3.90 -0.60
CA LEU A 80 1.01 4.36 -1.80
C LEU A 80 1.16 5.88 -1.80
N ASP A 81 0.09 6.60 -1.48
CA ASP A 81 0.12 8.06 -1.39
C ASP A 81 1.10 8.55 -0.31
N LEU A 82 1.14 7.89 0.85
CA LEU A 82 2.09 8.23 1.89
C LEU A 82 3.53 7.90 1.52
N TYR A 83 3.77 6.79 0.81
CA TYR A 83 5.09 6.47 0.27
C TYR A 83 5.55 7.59 -0.67
N GLU A 84 4.70 8.00 -1.60
CA GLU A 84 5.00 9.09 -2.52
C GLU A 84 5.24 10.42 -1.81
N ARG A 85 4.51 10.75 -0.73
CA ARG A 85 4.67 12.03 -0.02
C ARG A 85 5.83 12.05 0.95
N ILE A 86 6.07 10.96 1.69
CA ILE A 86 7.06 10.91 2.78
C ILE A 86 8.42 10.45 2.27
N VAL A 87 8.44 9.42 1.43
CA VAL A 87 9.66 8.74 0.98
C VAL A 87 10.13 9.32 -0.35
N ARG A 88 9.24 9.45 -1.34
CA ARG A 88 9.57 9.97 -2.69
C ARG A 88 9.05 11.39 -2.99
N GLY A 89 8.78 12.18 -1.96
CA GLY A 89 8.12 13.48 -2.11
C GLY A 89 8.92 14.43 -3.02
N ARG A 90 8.26 15.10 -3.97
CA ARG A 90 8.92 16.09 -4.84
C ARG A 90 9.59 17.21 -4.04
N ASP A 91 8.90 17.67 -3.01
CA ASP A 91 9.40 18.75 -2.15
C ASP A 91 10.58 18.31 -1.29
N ARG A 92 10.78 17.00 -1.11
CA ARG A 92 11.84 16.45 -0.26
C ARG A 92 13.22 16.83 -0.77
N GLN A 93 13.47 16.73 -2.08
CA GLN A 93 14.76 17.10 -2.68
C GLN A 93 15.12 18.57 -2.41
N VAL A 94 14.11 19.44 -2.32
CA VAL A 94 14.30 20.84 -1.97
C VAL A 94 14.44 21.01 -0.46
N LEU A 95 13.58 20.37 0.34
CA LEU A 95 13.53 20.56 1.79
C LEU A 95 14.72 19.92 2.53
N GLU A 96 15.36 18.91 1.97
CA GLU A 96 16.51 18.22 2.58
C GLU A 96 17.75 19.10 2.75
N ILE A 97 17.90 20.13 1.91
CA ILE A 97 19.02 21.09 2.00
C ILE A 97 18.75 22.26 2.96
N TRP A 98 17.53 22.36 3.50
CA TRP A 98 17.14 23.45 4.42
C TRP A 98 16.98 22.94 5.86
N PRO A 99 17.14 23.82 6.87
CA PRO A 99 16.94 23.46 8.28
C PRO A 99 15.44 23.31 8.61
N VAL A 100 14.85 22.19 8.16
CA VAL A 100 13.44 21.83 8.40
C VAL A 100 13.28 20.94 9.63
N ARG A 101 12.08 20.94 10.24
CA ARG A 101 11.68 20.01 11.30
C ARG A 101 10.96 18.82 10.66
N PRO A 102 11.60 17.63 10.59
CA PRO A 102 11.03 16.48 9.87
C PRO A 102 9.65 16.06 10.37
N GLU A 103 9.41 16.12 11.68
CA GLU A 103 8.13 15.79 12.27
C GLU A 103 6.99 16.68 11.77
N GLY A 104 7.26 17.96 11.51
CA GLY A 104 6.27 18.89 10.96
C GLY A 104 5.99 18.62 9.48
N VAL A 105 7.04 18.33 8.71
CA VAL A 105 6.93 17.94 7.29
C VAL A 105 6.11 16.67 7.13
N VAL A 106 6.43 15.62 7.88
CA VAL A 106 5.70 14.34 7.84
C VAL A 106 4.25 14.52 8.30
N ARG A 107 3.99 15.26 9.39
CA ARG A 107 2.62 15.55 9.82
C ARG A 107 1.82 16.29 8.76
N ALA A 108 2.43 17.29 8.10
CA ALA A 108 1.78 18.01 7.02
C ALA A 108 1.49 17.08 5.82
N ALA A 109 2.43 16.19 5.46
CA ALA A 109 2.23 15.18 4.42
C ALA A 109 1.07 14.22 4.75
N MET A 110 0.97 13.75 6.00
CA MET A 110 -0.11 12.90 6.46
C MET A 110 -1.48 13.61 6.46
N VAL A 111 -1.53 14.86 6.93
CA VAL A 111 -2.75 15.69 6.87
C VAL A 111 -3.16 15.95 5.42
N ALA A 112 -2.20 16.25 4.54
CA ALA A 112 -2.44 16.44 3.11
C ALA A 112 -2.97 15.15 2.47
N SER A 113 -2.39 14.00 2.83
CA SER A 113 -2.88 12.69 2.42
C SER A 113 -4.33 12.50 2.83
N LEU A 114 -4.64 12.62 4.13
CA LEU A 114 -6.00 12.48 4.66
C LEU A 114 -7.00 13.40 3.96
N ALA A 115 -6.66 14.68 3.81
CA ALA A 115 -7.51 15.68 3.16
C ALA A 115 -7.78 15.34 1.68
N SER A 116 -6.76 14.85 0.96
CA SER A 116 -6.91 14.45 -0.45
C SER A 116 -7.79 13.20 -0.64
N ARG A 117 -8.04 12.44 0.43
CA ARG A 117 -8.81 11.19 0.41
C ARG A 117 -10.22 11.31 0.97
N VAL A 118 -10.67 12.52 1.34
CA VAL A 118 -12.08 12.77 1.72
C VAL A 118 -13.03 12.33 0.61
N GLY A 119 -12.64 12.48 -0.66
CA GLY A 119 -13.41 12.00 -1.81
C GLY A 119 -13.63 10.48 -1.81
N LEU A 120 -12.75 9.68 -1.21
CA LEU A 120 -12.94 8.23 -1.06
C LEU A 120 -14.10 7.91 -0.12
N MET A 121 -14.30 8.70 0.94
CA MET A 121 -15.42 8.51 1.85
C MET A 121 -16.75 8.81 1.17
N LEU A 122 -16.80 9.86 0.35
CA LEU A 122 -17.98 10.18 -0.45
C LEU A 122 -18.27 9.11 -1.51
N ALA A 123 -17.23 8.66 -2.23
CA ALA A 123 -17.36 7.57 -3.19
C ALA A 123 -17.82 6.27 -2.51
N GLY A 124 -17.26 5.93 -1.35
CA GLY A 124 -17.68 4.78 -0.54
C GLY A 124 -19.14 4.87 -0.11
N ALA A 125 -19.58 6.04 0.36
CA ALA A 125 -20.98 6.30 0.71
C ALA A 125 -21.94 6.08 -0.46
N VAL A 126 -21.56 6.55 -1.65
CA VAL A 126 -22.34 6.35 -2.88
C VAL A 126 -22.35 4.88 -3.30
N VAL A 127 -21.17 4.24 -3.40
CA VAL A 127 -21.03 2.84 -3.83
C VAL A 127 -21.76 1.87 -2.91
N LEU A 128 -21.76 2.14 -1.60
CA LEU A 128 -22.43 1.34 -0.58
C LEU A 128 -23.88 1.75 -0.34
N SER A 129 -24.43 2.71 -1.10
CA SER A 129 -25.84 3.11 -0.98
C SER A 129 -26.86 1.96 -1.09
N PRO A 130 -26.64 0.85 -1.83
CA PRO A 130 -27.56 -0.30 -1.77
C PRO A 130 -27.68 -0.90 -0.37
N VAL A 131 -26.62 -0.86 0.46
CA VAL A 131 -26.67 -1.30 1.86
C VAL A 131 -27.65 -0.44 2.65
N LEU A 132 -27.65 0.88 2.43
CA LEU A 132 -28.61 1.79 3.07
C LEU A 132 -30.06 1.45 2.72
N LEU A 133 -30.29 1.11 1.44
CA LEU A 133 -31.63 0.85 0.92
C LEU A 133 -32.17 -0.54 1.30
N GLU A 134 -31.31 -1.55 1.38
CA GLU A 134 -31.71 -2.96 1.56
C GLU A 134 -31.45 -3.48 2.99
N ALA A 135 -30.35 -3.08 3.63
CA ALA A 135 -29.98 -3.50 4.99
C ALA A 135 -30.20 -2.40 6.06
N GLY A 136 -30.56 -1.19 5.63
CA GLY A 136 -30.87 -0.06 6.51
C GLY A 136 -29.68 0.83 6.91
N PRO A 137 -29.94 1.87 7.72
CA PRO A 137 -28.95 2.91 8.01
C PRO A 137 -27.82 2.46 8.93
N ALA A 138 -28.09 1.57 9.89
CA ALA A 138 -27.07 1.16 10.86
C ALA A 138 -25.92 0.37 10.21
N PRO A 139 -26.15 -0.66 9.36
CA PRO A 139 -25.08 -1.35 8.65
C PRO A 139 -24.35 -0.45 7.66
N TRP A 140 -25.06 0.46 6.99
CA TRP A 140 -24.43 1.42 6.08
C TRP A 140 -23.49 2.38 6.81
N LEU A 141 -23.92 2.96 7.94
CA LEU A 141 -23.07 3.80 8.79
C LEU A 141 -21.89 3.01 9.36
N ALA A 142 -22.07 1.75 9.72
CA ALA A 142 -21.01 0.87 10.18
C ALA A 142 -19.94 0.64 9.09
N CYS A 143 -20.35 0.42 7.84
CA CYS A 143 -19.42 0.33 6.71
C CYS A 143 -18.61 1.62 6.55
N LEU A 144 -19.26 2.80 6.63
CA LEU A 144 -18.56 4.09 6.53
C LEU A 144 -17.65 4.36 7.72
N GLY A 145 -18.08 3.96 8.92
CA GLY A 145 -17.26 4.01 10.12
C GLY A 145 -15.99 3.18 9.95
N SER A 146 -16.12 1.97 9.41
CA SER A 146 -15.01 1.07 9.13
C SER A 146 -14.01 1.70 8.14
N LEU A 147 -14.49 2.19 6.99
CA LEU A 147 -13.65 2.88 5.99
C LEU A 147 -12.94 4.12 6.55
N LEU A 148 -13.60 4.89 7.40
CA LEU A 148 -13.01 6.05 8.07
C LEU A 148 -11.90 5.63 9.04
N CYS A 149 -12.16 4.58 9.85
CA CYS A 149 -11.19 4.03 10.78
C CYS A 149 -9.97 3.48 10.02
N THR A 150 -10.18 2.83 8.88
CA THR A 150 -9.14 2.37 7.96
C THR A 150 -8.32 3.53 7.39
N LEU A 151 -8.97 4.61 6.98
CA LEU A 151 -8.30 5.80 6.47
C LEU A 151 -7.37 6.41 7.55
N LEU A 152 -7.86 6.51 8.79
CA LEU A 152 -7.09 7.03 9.92
C LEU A 152 -5.92 6.10 10.29
N LEU A 153 -6.18 4.81 10.44
CA LEU A 153 -5.16 3.79 10.76
C LEU A 153 -4.11 3.71 9.65
N GLY A 154 -4.52 3.64 8.39
CA GLY A 154 -3.62 3.66 7.25
C GLY A 154 -2.77 4.92 7.23
N THR A 155 -3.36 6.08 7.54
CA THR A 155 -2.59 7.33 7.56
C THR A 155 -1.49 7.28 8.62
N THR A 156 -1.79 6.84 9.85
CA THR A 156 -0.82 6.86 10.95
C THR A 156 0.14 5.67 10.93
N ALA A 157 -0.38 4.44 10.82
CA ALA A 157 0.43 3.22 10.79
C ALA A 157 1.26 3.14 9.49
N GLY A 158 0.73 3.60 8.36
CA GLY A 158 1.49 3.68 7.11
C GLY A 158 2.62 4.68 7.15
N GLY A 159 2.35 5.88 7.66
CA GLY A 159 3.37 6.91 7.82
C GLY A 159 4.49 6.43 8.76
N ALA A 160 4.12 5.80 9.86
CA ALA A 160 5.07 5.17 10.78
C ALA A 160 5.81 4.00 10.11
N GLY A 161 5.13 3.12 9.37
CA GLY A 161 5.69 1.95 8.72
C GLY A 161 6.74 2.28 7.65
N HIS A 162 6.48 3.29 6.82
CA HIS A 162 7.44 3.76 5.82
C HIS A 162 8.69 4.37 6.46
N LEU A 163 8.53 5.14 7.54
CA LEU A 163 9.67 5.68 8.29
C LEU A 163 10.41 4.59 9.07
N LEU A 164 9.69 3.60 9.58
CA LEU A 164 10.27 2.44 10.25
C LEU A 164 11.13 1.63 9.30
N ALA A 165 10.72 1.43 8.04
CA ALA A 165 11.54 0.77 7.03
C ALA A 165 12.91 1.44 6.88
N VAL A 166 12.93 2.77 6.77
CA VAL A 166 14.17 3.55 6.69
C VAL A 166 14.99 3.45 7.98
N HIS A 167 14.32 3.52 9.15
CA HIS A 167 14.99 3.39 10.44
C HIS A 167 15.67 2.01 10.59
N VAL A 168 14.96 0.92 10.27
CA VAL A 168 15.48 -0.45 10.35
C VAL A 168 16.63 -0.65 9.37
N ALA A 169 16.55 -0.10 8.16
CA ALA A 169 17.62 -0.16 7.17
C ALA A 169 18.95 0.40 7.69
N ARG A 170 18.91 1.39 8.58
CA ARG A 170 20.09 2.10 9.09
C ARG A 170 20.43 1.84 10.55
N SER A 171 19.58 1.14 11.29
CA SER A 171 19.73 0.96 12.75
C SER A 171 20.72 -0.15 13.11
N ASP A 172 21.83 0.16 13.77
CA ASP A 172 22.80 -0.86 14.22
C ASP A 172 22.18 -1.91 15.15
N ARG A 173 21.12 -1.55 15.88
CA ARG A 173 20.42 -2.46 16.81
C ARG A 173 19.47 -3.43 16.11
N LEU A 174 18.72 -2.94 15.12
CA LEU A 174 17.73 -3.74 14.39
C LEU A 174 18.34 -4.45 13.17
N GLY A 175 19.56 -4.05 12.78
CA GLY A 175 20.32 -4.66 11.69
C GLY A 175 20.50 -6.16 11.84
N PRO A 176 21.06 -6.66 12.97
CA PRO A 176 21.27 -8.09 13.16
C PRO A 176 19.98 -8.92 13.07
N VAL A 177 18.85 -8.38 13.55
CA VAL A 177 17.54 -9.05 13.44
C VAL A 177 17.09 -9.12 11.99
N LEU A 178 17.25 -8.03 11.24
CA LEU A 178 16.94 -8.01 9.82
C LEU A 178 17.89 -8.90 9.01
N ASP A 179 19.17 -8.93 9.36
CA ASP A 179 20.19 -9.78 8.75
C ASP A 179 19.86 -11.27 8.90
N LEU A 180 19.23 -11.66 10.01
CA LEU A 180 18.79 -13.03 10.26
C LEU A 180 17.65 -13.48 9.33
N VAL A 181 16.77 -12.57 8.91
CA VAL A 181 15.57 -12.91 8.11
C VAL A 181 15.66 -12.50 6.65
N ARG A 182 16.57 -11.58 6.27
CA ARG A 182 16.66 -11.06 4.90
C ARG A 182 17.32 -11.98 3.89
N GLY A 183 18.05 -13.00 4.37
CA GLY A 183 18.92 -13.82 3.53
C GLY A 183 19.93 -12.96 2.77
N ASN A 184 20.01 -13.13 1.45
CA ASN A 184 20.94 -12.39 0.59
C ASN A 184 20.43 -11.00 0.16
N ASN A 185 19.15 -10.66 0.44
CA ASN A 185 18.60 -9.37 0.02
C ASN A 185 19.37 -8.21 0.65
N PRO A 186 19.70 -7.14 -0.10
CA PRO A 186 20.24 -5.92 0.47
C PRO A 186 19.41 -5.46 1.65
N ARG A 187 20.07 -5.08 2.74
CA ARG A 187 19.42 -4.70 4.00
C ARG A 187 18.38 -3.59 3.81
N ALA A 188 18.69 -2.59 3.00
CA ALA A 188 17.75 -1.53 2.66
C ALA A 188 16.47 -2.06 1.99
N GLN A 189 16.61 -2.90 0.97
CA GLN A 189 15.48 -3.51 0.26
C GLN A 189 14.64 -4.39 1.18
N ALA A 190 15.29 -5.25 1.98
CA ALA A 190 14.61 -6.12 2.94
C ALA A 190 13.79 -5.32 3.96
N ALA A 191 14.33 -4.21 4.46
CA ALA A 191 13.60 -3.34 5.38
C ALA A 191 12.33 -2.75 4.74
N PHE A 192 12.40 -2.35 3.47
CA PHE A 192 11.26 -1.83 2.70
C PHE A 192 10.23 -2.90 2.30
N ILE A 193 10.58 -4.19 2.38
CA ILE A 193 9.64 -5.29 2.19
C ILE A 193 9.00 -5.67 3.54
N TYR A 194 9.81 -5.93 4.56
CA TYR A 194 9.33 -6.53 5.81
C TYR A 194 8.65 -5.53 6.75
N ALA A 195 9.15 -4.29 6.87
CA ALA A 195 8.51 -3.34 7.78
C ALA A 195 7.08 -2.99 7.33
N PRO A 196 6.81 -2.68 6.05
CA PRO A 196 5.44 -2.56 5.57
C PRO A 196 4.65 -3.86 5.68
N GLY A 197 5.26 -5.02 5.41
CA GLY A 197 4.60 -6.33 5.59
C GLY A 197 4.10 -6.59 7.01
N MET A 198 4.91 -6.29 8.03
CA MET A 198 4.53 -6.41 9.44
C MET A 198 3.43 -5.42 9.82
N VAL A 199 3.49 -4.18 9.30
CA VAL A 199 2.42 -3.20 9.50
C VAL A 199 1.13 -3.70 8.85
N LEU A 200 1.18 -4.24 7.62
CA LEU A 200 0.02 -4.80 6.94
C LEU A 200 -0.58 -6.00 7.69
N LEU A 201 0.23 -6.85 8.32
CA LEU A 201 -0.27 -7.96 9.14
C LEU A 201 -1.10 -7.46 10.34
N VAL A 202 -0.53 -6.53 11.12
CA VAL A 202 -1.21 -5.97 12.30
C VAL A 202 -2.45 -5.16 11.90
N VAL A 203 -2.31 -4.31 10.88
CA VAL A 203 -3.42 -3.52 10.35
C VAL A 203 -4.50 -4.43 9.79
N GLY A 204 -4.15 -5.45 9.02
CA GLY A 204 -5.09 -6.41 8.43
C GLY A 204 -5.94 -7.13 9.47
N LEU A 205 -5.36 -7.49 10.63
CA LEU A 205 -6.13 -8.04 11.75
C LEU A 205 -7.17 -7.03 12.29
N LEU A 206 -6.76 -5.77 12.49
CA LEU A 206 -7.68 -4.71 12.95
C LEU A 206 -8.79 -4.42 11.93
N LEU A 207 -8.48 -4.47 10.64
CA LEU A 207 -9.47 -4.35 9.56
C LEU A 207 -10.44 -5.52 9.57
N ARG A 208 -9.96 -6.74 9.80
CA ARG A 208 -10.83 -7.92 9.91
C ARG A 208 -11.80 -7.79 11.08
N LEU A 209 -11.33 -7.33 12.24
CA LEU A 209 -12.19 -7.05 13.39
C LEU A 209 -13.22 -5.97 13.08
N SER A 210 -12.81 -4.88 12.42
CA SER A 210 -13.72 -3.81 11.99
C SER A 210 -14.83 -4.31 11.08
N ALA A 211 -14.47 -5.11 10.08
CA ALA A 211 -15.41 -5.70 9.14
C ALA A 211 -16.35 -6.73 9.80
N MET A 212 -15.86 -7.53 10.76
CA MET A 212 -16.73 -8.39 11.59
C MET A 212 -17.73 -7.54 12.40
N GLY A 213 -17.29 -6.40 12.91
CA GLY A 213 -18.15 -5.44 13.60
C GLY A 213 -19.33 -4.98 12.73
N VAL A 214 -19.10 -4.70 11.44
CA VAL A 214 -20.17 -4.31 10.50
C VAL A 214 -21.26 -5.38 10.40
N GLY A 215 -20.88 -6.65 10.29
CA GLY A 215 -21.84 -7.77 10.23
C GLY A 215 -22.61 -7.97 11.54
N LEU A 216 -22.04 -7.57 12.68
CA LEU A 216 -22.63 -7.71 14.01
C LEU A 216 -23.55 -6.55 14.42
N VAL A 217 -23.42 -5.37 13.81
CA VAL A 217 -24.23 -4.18 14.17
C VAL A 217 -25.75 -4.43 14.15
N PRO A 218 -26.34 -5.19 13.20
CA PRO A 218 -27.78 -5.49 13.23
C PRO A 218 -28.24 -6.25 14.48
N THR A 219 -27.42 -7.17 15.00
CA THR A 219 -27.78 -8.07 16.10
C THR A 219 -27.30 -7.59 17.45
N ASP A 220 -26.13 -6.96 17.50
CA ASP A 220 -25.53 -6.38 18.70
C ASP A 220 -24.83 -5.06 18.33
N PRO A 221 -25.55 -3.93 18.38
CA PRO A 221 -25.01 -2.63 17.98
C PRO A 221 -23.82 -2.17 18.83
N ILE A 222 -23.75 -2.60 20.10
CA ILE A 222 -22.68 -2.18 21.03
C ILE A 222 -21.39 -2.92 20.67
N VAL A 223 -21.44 -4.25 20.61
CA VAL A 223 -20.26 -5.06 20.25
C VAL A 223 -19.85 -4.77 18.81
N GLY A 224 -20.81 -4.70 17.89
CA GLY A 224 -20.58 -4.34 16.50
C GLY A 224 -19.89 -2.98 16.36
N GLY A 225 -20.38 -1.95 17.05
CA GLY A 225 -19.79 -0.61 17.05
C GLY A 225 -18.37 -0.56 17.64
N LEU A 226 -18.12 -1.28 18.75
CA LEU A 226 -16.78 -1.39 19.35
C LEU A 226 -15.79 -2.06 18.39
N LEU A 227 -16.22 -3.12 17.70
CA LEU A 227 -15.40 -3.81 16.71
C LEU A 227 -15.14 -2.94 15.48
N VAL A 228 -16.15 -2.22 14.95
CA VAL A 228 -15.97 -1.24 13.86
C VAL A 228 -14.89 -0.22 14.23
N ALA A 229 -14.88 0.24 15.48
CA ALA A 229 -13.90 1.19 16.01
C ALA A 229 -12.51 0.58 16.34
N ALA A 230 -12.30 -0.74 16.23
CA ALA A 230 -11.04 -1.41 16.57
C ALA A 230 -9.78 -0.84 15.89
N PRO A 231 -9.82 -0.31 14.64
CA PRO A 231 -8.66 0.33 14.04
C PRO A 231 -8.25 1.66 14.72
N LEU A 232 -9.16 2.35 15.42
CA LEU A 232 -8.88 3.66 16.05
C LEU A 232 -7.82 3.56 17.16
N PRO A 233 -7.88 2.62 18.12
CA PRO A 233 -6.78 2.38 19.04
C PRO A 233 -5.43 2.19 18.33
N GLY A 234 -5.38 1.39 17.26
CA GLY A 234 -4.16 1.20 16.46
C GLY A 234 -3.67 2.53 15.86
N ALA A 235 -4.59 3.35 15.36
CA ALA A 235 -4.26 4.64 14.78
C ALA A 235 -3.68 5.60 15.83
N LEU A 236 -4.27 5.63 17.03
CA LEU A 236 -3.83 6.45 18.17
C LEU A 236 -2.49 5.98 18.73
N LEU A 237 -2.25 4.67 18.78
CA LEU A 237 -0.99 4.08 19.25
C LEU A 237 0.16 4.29 18.25
N ALA A 238 -0.13 4.28 16.94
CA ALA A 238 0.88 4.53 15.91
C ALA A 238 1.30 6.01 15.84
N TRP A 239 0.39 6.94 16.12
CA TRP A 239 0.64 8.38 16.04
C TRP A 239 1.87 8.90 16.81
N PRO A 240 2.09 8.57 18.10
CA PRO A 240 3.25 9.05 18.84
C PRO A 240 4.58 8.52 18.28
N ALA A 241 4.59 7.38 17.57
CA ALA A 241 5.78 6.83 16.94
C ALA A 241 6.24 7.62 15.71
N VAL A 242 5.33 8.34 15.05
CA VAL A 242 5.63 9.11 13.83
C VAL A 242 6.71 10.17 14.06
N ALA A 243 6.61 10.94 15.14
CA ALA A 243 7.55 12.04 15.39
C ALA A 243 9.01 11.59 15.63
N PRO A 244 9.31 10.61 16.52
CA PRO A 244 10.68 10.12 16.69
C PRO A 244 11.20 9.39 15.43
N LEU A 245 10.34 8.65 14.72
CA LEU A 245 10.73 8.02 13.46
C LEU A 245 11.04 9.07 12.38
N ALA A 246 10.25 10.13 12.26
CA ALA A 246 10.51 11.22 11.31
C ALA A 246 11.86 11.88 11.59
N ARG A 247 12.18 12.19 12.85
CA ARG A 247 13.47 12.81 13.20
C ARG A 247 14.67 11.93 12.87
N SER A 248 14.56 10.62 13.10
CA SER A 248 15.68 9.69 12.88
C SER A 248 15.82 9.24 11.43
N ALA A 249 14.71 9.08 10.72
CA ALA A 249 14.68 8.40 9.44
C ALA A 249 14.41 9.32 8.25
N TRP A 250 13.75 10.47 8.46
CA TRP A 250 13.31 11.28 7.33
C TRP A 250 14.48 11.75 6.47
N PHE A 251 15.56 12.33 7.00
CA PHE A 251 16.71 12.75 6.17
C PHE A 251 17.47 11.56 5.55
N GLN A 252 17.40 10.37 6.17
CA GLN A 252 18.14 9.20 5.70
C GLN A 252 17.47 8.52 4.51
N ALA A 253 16.16 8.72 4.30
CA ALA A 253 15.45 7.97 3.27
C ALA A 253 16.01 8.19 1.86
N SER A 254 16.46 9.39 1.49
CA SER A 254 17.06 9.67 0.17
C SER A 254 18.35 8.89 -0.04
N ALA A 255 19.20 8.78 1.00
CA ALA A 255 20.42 7.98 0.93
C ALA A 255 20.12 6.47 0.85
N VAL A 256 19.10 6.00 1.59
CA VAL A 256 18.68 4.59 1.52
C VAL A 256 18.06 4.27 0.15
N LEU A 257 17.25 5.17 -0.40
CA LEU A 257 16.67 5.00 -1.73
C LEU A 257 17.73 5.07 -2.82
N SER A 258 18.70 6.00 -2.73
CA SER A 258 19.79 6.07 -3.69
C SER A 258 20.69 4.84 -3.61
N GLU A 259 20.88 4.23 -2.43
CA GLU A 259 21.57 2.95 -2.29
C GLU A 259 20.79 1.80 -2.94
N ILE A 260 19.47 1.75 -2.76
CA ILE A 260 18.60 0.79 -3.44
C ILE A 260 18.72 0.99 -4.96
N ASP A 261 18.54 2.23 -5.45
CA ASP A 261 18.60 2.57 -6.87
C ASP A 261 19.98 2.33 -7.47
N ALA A 262 21.06 2.63 -6.76
CA ALA A 262 22.43 2.41 -7.20
C ALA A 262 22.74 0.92 -7.28
N ARG A 263 22.30 0.11 -6.31
CA ARG A 263 22.49 -1.36 -6.38
C ARG A 263 21.77 -1.97 -7.56
N TYR A 264 20.56 -1.46 -7.87
CA TYR A 264 19.84 -1.83 -9.09
C TYR A 264 20.57 -1.37 -10.36
N ALA A 265 21.25 -0.23 -10.34
CA ALA A 265 22.04 0.27 -11.47
C ALA A 265 23.42 -0.43 -11.60
N THR A 266 24.02 -0.92 -10.50
CA THR A 266 25.32 -1.62 -10.53
C THR A 266 25.22 -3.11 -10.85
N HIS A 267 24.02 -3.68 -10.94
CA HIS A 267 23.79 -4.99 -11.57
C HIS A 267 23.67 -4.87 -13.10
N GLU A 268 24.07 -3.73 -13.67
CA GLU A 268 24.35 -3.53 -15.09
C GLU A 268 25.70 -4.17 -15.49
N ASP A 269 25.80 -5.50 -15.40
CA ASP A 269 26.44 -6.19 -16.51
C ASP A 269 25.45 -6.04 -17.69
N PRO A 270 25.83 -5.39 -18.81
CA PRO A 270 24.93 -5.16 -19.93
C PRO A 270 24.35 -6.44 -20.55
N GLU A 271 24.85 -7.63 -20.20
CA GLU A 271 24.21 -8.92 -20.54
C GLU A 271 23.24 -9.45 -19.47
N GLU A 272 23.51 -9.21 -18.18
CA GLU A 272 22.68 -9.67 -17.05
C GLU A 272 21.47 -8.73 -16.83
N ALA A 273 21.64 -7.43 -17.05
CA ALA A 273 20.56 -6.43 -17.10
C ALA A 273 19.57 -6.63 -18.26
N ARG A 274 19.89 -7.49 -19.25
CA ARG A 274 18.93 -7.88 -20.30
C ARG A 274 17.89 -8.87 -19.78
N ARG A 275 18.24 -9.66 -18.76
CA ARG A 275 17.36 -10.67 -18.15
C ARG A 275 16.50 -10.03 -17.06
N VAL A 276 15.30 -9.60 -17.42
CA VAL A 276 14.32 -9.17 -16.41
C VAL A 276 13.82 -10.42 -15.67
N TYR A 277 13.60 -10.32 -14.36
CA TYR A 277 13.04 -11.36 -13.47
C TYR A 277 11.74 -12.02 -14.00
N LEU A 278 11.08 -11.40 -15.00
CA LEU A 278 9.85 -11.85 -15.67
C LEU A 278 9.95 -11.83 -17.20
N GLU A 279 11.16 -11.73 -17.77
CA GLU A 279 11.35 -11.72 -19.23
C GLU A 279 10.74 -12.97 -19.89
N TRP A 280 10.74 -14.10 -19.18
CA TRP A 280 10.11 -15.33 -19.64
C TRP A 280 8.60 -15.18 -19.89
N LEU A 281 7.89 -14.33 -19.14
CA LEU A 281 6.46 -14.04 -19.32
C LEU A 281 6.20 -13.22 -20.59
N VAL A 282 7.16 -12.38 -20.99
CA VAL A 282 7.07 -11.54 -22.20
C VAL A 282 7.12 -12.38 -23.48
N ARG A 283 7.61 -13.62 -23.41
CA ARG A 283 7.62 -14.58 -24.52
C ARG A 283 6.22 -14.99 -24.97
N PHE A 284 5.22 -14.82 -24.10
CA PHE A 284 3.81 -15.12 -24.38
C PHE A 284 3.02 -13.89 -24.83
N VAL A 285 3.66 -12.72 -24.90
CA VAL A 285 3.04 -11.46 -25.33
C VAL A 285 3.27 -11.26 -26.84
N PRO A 286 2.28 -10.78 -27.61
CA PRO A 286 2.45 -10.50 -29.04
C PRO A 286 3.67 -9.62 -29.32
N GLU A 287 4.38 -9.93 -30.41
CA GLU A 287 5.67 -9.31 -30.74
C GLU A 287 5.61 -7.77 -30.83
N GLN A 288 4.45 -7.22 -31.24
CA GLN A 288 4.25 -5.76 -31.31
C GLN A 288 4.26 -5.07 -29.93
N VAL A 289 3.90 -5.79 -28.86
CA VAL A 289 3.80 -5.27 -27.49
C VAL A 289 4.99 -5.69 -26.64
N ARG A 290 5.77 -6.68 -27.10
CA ARG A 290 6.92 -7.27 -26.40
C ARG A 290 7.95 -6.21 -25.97
N LEU A 291 8.29 -5.28 -26.86
CA LEU A 291 9.22 -4.18 -26.56
C LEU A 291 8.68 -3.23 -25.49
N TYR A 292 7.38 -2.89 -25.56
CA TYR A 292 6.72 -2.07 -24.54
C TYR A 292 6.61 -2.79 -23.20
N ALA A 293 6.23 -4.07 -23.18
CA ALA A 293 6.15 -4.88 -21.97
C ALA A 293 7.52 -5.07 -21.31
N LEU A 294 8.58 -5.23 -22.11
CA LEU A 294 9.95 -5.25 -21.63
C LEU A 294 10.37 -3.91 -21.04
N ASP A 295 10.09 -2.80 -21.74
CA ASP A 295 10.45 -1.46 -21.25
C ASP A 295 9.69 -1.09 -19.96
N ASP A 296 8.45 -1.55 -19.83
CA ASP A 296 7.61 -1.34 -18.66
C ASP A 296 7.97 -2.29 -17.50
N LEU A 297 8.45 -3.51 -17.79
CA LEU A 297 9.10 -4.37 -16.79
C LEU A 297 10.46 -3.82 -16.34
N ARG A 298 11.18 -3.12 -17.22
CA ARG A 298 12.49 -2.52 -16.96
C ARG A 298 12.39 -1.20 -16.19
N HIS A 299 11.40 -0.37 -16.51
CA HIS A 299 11.30 1.02 -16.03
C HIS A 299 9.92 1.38 -15.43
N GLY A 300 8.88 0.59 -15.67
CA GLY A 300 7.48 0.94 -15.38
C GLY A 300 7.18 1.16 -13.90
N TRP A 301 7.87 0.44 -12.99
CA TRP A 301 7.75 0.67 -11.55
C TRP A 301 8.19 2.08 -11.09
N ARG A 302 8.96 2.81 -11.93
CA ARG A 302 9.44 4.17 -11.64
C ARG A 302 8.50 5.29 -12.12
N ALA A 303 7.59 5.04 -13.07
CA ALA A 303 6.90 6.14 -13.76
C ALA A 303 5.42 5.91 -14.07
N ARG A 304 4.87 4.67 -14.02
CA ARG A 304 3.47 4.42 -14.37
C ARG A 304 2.86 3.30 -13.51
N PRO A 305 1.60 3.43 -13.07
CA PRO A 305 0.88 2.34 -12.43
C PRO A 305 0.47 1.34 -13.52
N THR A 306 1.38 0.44 -13.92
CA THR A 306 1.07 -0.60 -14.90
C THR A 306 0.93 -1.97 -14.25
N LEU A 307 0.06 -2.77 -14.87
CA LEU A 307 -0.42 -4.09 -14.43
C LEU A 307 0.68 -5.17 -14.28
N ILE A 308 1.94 -4.87 -14.57
CA ILE A 308 2.98 -5.86 -14.92
C ILE A 308 4.05 -6.06 -13.83
N ALA A 309 3.96 -5.39 -12.68
CA ALA A 309 4.60 -5.97 -11.49
C ALA A 309 3.90 -7.31 -11.24
N VAL A 310 4.58 -8.45 -11.33
CA VAL A 310 3.93 -9.77 -11.10
C VAL A 310 3.33 -9.85 -9.69
N GLY A 311 3.84 -9.09 -8.72
CA GLY A 311 3.14 -8.87 -7.45
C GLY A 311 1.80 -8.14 -7.61
N GLY A 312 1.68 -7.18 -8.53
CA GLY A 312 0.44 -6.50 -8.91
C GLY A 312 -0.53 -7.39 -9.69
N LEU A 313 -0.07 -8.17 -10.68
CA LEU A 313 -0.92 -9.15 -11.38
C LEU A 313 -1.37 -10.26 -10.44
N LEU A 314 -0.48 -10.78 -9.59
CA LEU A 314 -0.82 -11.80 -8.58
C LEU A 314 -1.68 -11.22 -7.45
N ALA A 315 -1.50 -9.96 -7.07
CA ALA A 315 -2.42 -9.26 -6.18
C ALA A 315 -3.78 -9.08 -6.84
N LEU A 316 -3.85 -8.76 -8.14
CA LEU A 316 -5.11 -8.66 -8.88
C LEU A 316 -5.78 -10.01 -9.08
N LEU A 317 -5.01 -11.08 -9.32
CA LEU A 317 -5.51 -12.45 -9.40
C LEU A 317 -5.94 -12.97 -8.02
N GLY A 318 -5.22 -12.60 -6.96
CA GLY A 318 -5.58 -12.88 -5.57
C GLY A 318 -6.84 -12.12 -5.15
N ILE A 319 -6.93 -10.85 -5.53
CA ILE A 319 -8.15 -10.03 -5.40
C ILE A 319 -9.26 -10.73 -6.16
N ALA A 320 -9.12 -11.02 -7.45
CA ALA A 320 -10.12 -11.69 -8.28
C ALA A 320 -10.54 -13.07 -7.74
N ALA A 321 -9.61 -13.87 -7.24
CA ALA A 321 -9.89 -15.16 -6.61
C ALA A 321 -10.60 -15.02 -5.25
N ALA A 322 -10.30 -13.96 -4.50
CA ALA A 322 -11.03 -13.55 -3.31
C ALA A 322 -12.38 -12.90 -3.64
N TRP A 323 -12.58 -12.48 -4.88
CA TRP A 323 -13.69 -11.65 -5.35
C TRP A 323 -14.88 -12.49 -5.79
N THR A 324 -15.33 -13.36 -4.90
CA THR A 324 -16.42 -14.29 -5.17
C THR A 324 -17.35 -14.37 -3.97
N THR A 325 -18.62 -14.62 -4.24
CA THR A 325 -19.66 -14.94 -3.24
C THR A 325 -19.58 -16.39 -2.78
N ASP A 326 -18.69 -17.19 -3.37
CA ASP A 326 -18.43 -18.57 -2.97
C ASP A 326 -17.72 -18.61 -1.60
N PRO A 327 -18.24 -19.35 -0.61
CA PRO A 327 -17.60 -19.49 0.70
C PRO A 327 -16.21 -20.13 0.65
N ALA A 328 -15.83 -20.80 -0.44
CA ALA A 328 -14.46 -21.27 -0.68
C ALA A 328 -13.51 -20.18 -1.22
N GLY A 329 -14.03 -19.01 -1.58
CA GLY A 329 -13.27 -17.86 -2.10
C GLY A 329 -12.09 -17.43 -1.23
N PRO A 330 -12.26 -17.26 0.10
CA PRO A 330 -11.16 -16.91 1.00
C PRO A 330 -10.02 -17.95 0.98
N TRP A 331 -10.34 -19.25 0.88
CA TRP A 331 -9.33 -20.30 0.77
C TRP A 331 -8.59 -20.24 -0.57
N ARG A 332 -9.31 -20.03 -1.69
CA ARG A 332 -8.68 -19.85 -3.01
C ARG A 332 -7.79 -18.61 -3.05
N ALA A 333 -8.22 -17.52 -2.45
CA ALA A 333 -7.42 -16.31 -2.28
C ALA A 333 -6.17 -16.56 -1.44
N ALA A 334 -6.29 -17.31 -0.34
CA ALA A 334 -5.15 -17.70 0.48
C ALA A 334 -4.19 -18.58 -0.31
N VAL A 335 -4.67 -19.55 -1.09
CA VAL A 335 -3.84 -20.38 -1.97
C VAL A 335 -3.14 -19.55 -3.06
N VAL A 336 -3.84 -18.59 -3.67
CA VAL A 336 -3.24 -17.68 -4.66
C VAL A 336 -2.24 -16.73 -4.02
N ALA A 337 -2.52 -16.20 -2.82
CA ALA A 337 -1.63 -15.30 -2.09
C ALA A 337 -0.40 -16.03 -1.53
N VAL A 338 -0.56 -17.24 -0.99
CA VAL A 338 0.53 -18.12 -0.55
C VAL A 338 1.33 -18.61 -1.75
N GLY A 339 0.67 -19.01 -2.84
CA GLY A 339 1.32 -19.38 -4.09
C GLY A 339 2.07 -18.20 -4.73
N ALA A 340 1.54 -16.98 -4.63
CA ALA A 340 2.21 -15.76 -5.06
C ALA A 340 3.40 -15.43 -4.17
N GLY A 341 3.24 -15.52 -2.85
CA GLY A 341 4.33 -15.36 -1.89
C GLY A 341 5.43 -16.40 -2.10
N PHE A 342 5.06 -17.64 -2.39
CA PHE A 342 5.97 -18.72 -2.72
C PHE A 342 6.61 -18.51 -4.10
N ALA A 343 5.90 -17.99 -5.11
CA ALA A 343 6.49 -17.66 -6.40
C ALA A 343 7.47 -16.48 -6.31
N VAL A 344 7.18 -15.48 -5.47
CA VAL A 344 8.08 -14.36 -5.17
C VAL A 344 9.30 -14.84 -4.38
N ALA A 345 9.10 -15.69 -3.37
CA ALA A 345 10.17 -16.26 -2.55
C ALA A 345 11.03 -17.27 -3.32
N ALA A 346 10.43 -18.18 -4.08
CA ALA A 346 11.10 -19.20 -4.88
C ALA A 346 11.87 -18.60 -6.05
N ASN A 347 11.39 -17.52 -6.67
CA ASN A 347 12.22 -16.77 -7.61
C ASN A 347 13.35 -15.99 -6.90
N GLY A 348 13.17 -15.59 -5.65
CA GLY A 348 14.27 -15.08 -4.81
C GLY A 348 15.33 -16.14 -4.48
N VAL A 349 14.95 -17.43 -4.51
CA VAL A 349 15.82 -18.59 -4.30
C VAL A 349 16.37 -19.17 -5.62
N LEU A 350 15.68 -19.07 -6.76
CA LEU A 350 16.20 -19.50 -8.06
C LEU A 350 17.33 -18.61 -8.58
N LEU A 351 17.42 -17.36 -8.08
CA LEU A 351 18.59 -16.49 -8.24
C LEU A 351 19.82 -16.99 -7.44
N ASP A 352 19.69 -18.02 -6.61
CA ASP A 352 20.78 -18.68 -5.86
C ASP A 352 21.41 -19.85 -6.63
N VAL A 353 20.77 -20.35 -7.72
CA VAL A 353 21.17 -21.60 -8.39
C VAL A 353 21.91 -21.36 -9.72
N ASP A 354 21.83 -20.16 -10.28
CA ASP A 354 22.46 -19.81 -11.57
C ASP A 354 23.77 -18.99 -11.41
N GLU A 355 24.67 -19.42 -10.53
CA GLU A 355 26.10 -19.27 -10.84
C GLU A 355 26.54 -20.54 -11.60
N PRO A 356 26.81 -20.48 -12.91
CA PRO A 356 27.37 -21.62 -13.62
C PRO A 356 28.72 -21.98 -12.98
N GLU A 357 29.00 -23.27 -12.76
CA GLU A 357 30.31 -23.76 -12.28
C GLU A 357 31.48 -23.21 -13.11
N LEU A 358 31.23 -22.82 -14.37
CA LEU A 358 32.17 -22.17 -15.26
C LEU A 358 32.74 -20.85 -14.70
N MET A 359 31.95 -20.06 -13.96
CA MET A 359 32.40 -18.79 -13.37
C MET A 359 33.35 -18.98 -12.17
N ARG A 360 33.28 -20.14 -11.47
CA ARG A 360 34.25 -20.51 -10.43
C ARG A 360 35.64 -20.87 -10.97
N VAL A 361 35.72 -21.23 -12.26
CA VAL A 361 36.97 -21.60 -12.94
C VAL A 361 37.64 -20.38 -13.59
N TRP A 362 36.85 -19.38 -14.00
CA TRP A 362 37.34 -18.27 -14.83
C TRP A 362 37.70 -16.99 -14.08
N LEU A 363 37.20 -16.77 -12.87
CA LEU A 363 37.60 -15.64 -12.04
C LEU A 363 38.64 -16.12 -11.02
N PRO A 364 39.95 -15.86 -11.24
CA PRO A 364 40.94 -16.14 -10.22
C PRO A 364 40.63 -15.24 -9.05
N ARG A 365 40.19 -15.83 -7.93
CA ARG A 365 40.07 -15.11 -6.67
C ARG A 365 41.41 -14.44 -6.42
N HIS A 366 41.41 -13.13 -6.19
CA HIS A 366 42.59 -12.43 -5.73
C HIS A 366 43.12 -13.18 -4.50
N ALA A 367 44.22 -13.92 -4.71
CA ALA A 367 45.01 -14.47 -3.64
C ALA A 367 45.67 -13.27 -2.96
N VAL A 368 45.04 -12.85 -1.88
CA VAL A 368 45.59 -11.92 -0.93
C VAL A 368 46.62 -12.69 -0.11
N HIS A 369 47.88 -12.25 -0.28
CA HIS A 369 49.02 -12.24 0.66
C HIS A 369 50.20 -13.22 0.52
N ALA A 370 51.37 -12.62 0.75
CA ALA A 370 52.66 -13.16 1.22
C ALA A 370 53.73 -13.49 0.16
N THR A 371 54.44 -12.47 -0.36
CA THR A 371 55.76 -12.02 0.14
C THR A 371 56.17 -10.71 -0.54
#